data_AF-A0A3D2UPJ2-F1
#
_entry.id   AF-A0A3D2UPJ2-F1
#
_cell.length_a   1.000
_cell.length_b   1.000
_cell.length_c   1.000
_cell.angle_alpha   90.00
_cell.angle_beta   90.00
_cell.angle_gamma   90.00
#
_symmetry.space_group_name_H-M   'P 1'
#
loop_
_entity.id
_entity.type
_entity.pdbx_description
1 polymer ?
#
loop_
_entity_poly.entity_id
_entity_poly.type
_entity_poly.pdbx_seq_one_letter_code
_entity_poly.pdbx_strand_id
1 'polypeptide(L)'
;MAKKVSGIDKTIKKKSAKPKGGKEAGNILEQIHQLAWTGQHVKAIDVATQELSMSRLQRDIEMSLLDLRAESYIAQGQLDLAMQDAKAMMKIAKGDTRSSNTRISKPDSRLLTQALNRLALVQMRTGDLNGAVKSATKAVNAVGARSPRRTTNKGRDNLAP
;
A
#
# COMPACT_ATOMS: atom_id res chain seq x y z
N MET A 1 9.99 13.99 63.96
CA MET A 1 8.87 13.10 64.33
C MET A 1 8.02 12.85 63.11
N ALA A 2 7.71 11.58 62.84
CA ALA A 2 6.97 11.10 61.69
C ALA A 2 5.45 11.13 61.90
N LYS A 3 4.68 11.23 60.80
CA LYS A 3 3.48 10.39 60.57
C LYS A 3 3.09 10.40 59.07
N LYS A 4 3.21 9.20 58.48
CA LYS A 4 2.58 8.66 57.25
C LYS A 4 1.07 8.56 57.48
N VAL A 5 0.18 8.71 56.49
CA VAL A 5 -0.51 7.68 55.64
C VAL A 5 -1.48 8.48 54.71
N SER A 6 -2.08 8.04 53.60
CA SER A 6 -1.88 7.04 52.54
C SER A 6 -3.21 6.97 51.75
N GLY A 7 -3.17 6.73 50.44
CA GLY A 7 -4.34 6.29 49.64
C GLY A 7 -5.08 7.45 48.95
N ILE A 8 -5.54 7.37 47.70
CA ILE A 8 -5.86 6.20 46.88
C ILE A 8 -5.50 6.49 45.42
N ASP A 9 -4.72 5.57 44.88
CA ASP A 9 -4.32 5.41 43.50
C ASP A 9 -5.56 5.15 42.62
N LYS A 10 -6.03 6.15 41.87
CA LYS A 10 -7.00 5.94 40.78
C LYS A 10 -6.22 5.71 39.50
N THR A 11 -5.81 4.45 39.30
CA THR A 11 -5.43 3.91 38.01
C THR A 11 -6.61 4.03 37.04
N ILE A 12 -6.74 5.19 36.38
CA ILE A 12 -7.53 5.31 35.17
C ILE A 12 -6.73 4.57 34.09
N LYS A 13 -7.04 3.28 33.91
CA LYS A 13 -6.69 2.54 32.70
C LYS A 13 -7.28 3.31 31.52
N LYS A 14 -6.49 4.18 30.90
CA LYS A 14 -6.74 4.72 29.56
C LYS A 14 -6.84 3.51 28.63
N LYS A 15 -8.06 3.03 28.42
CA LYS A 15 -8.39 2.21 27.25
C LYS A 15 -8.05 3.07 26.06
N SER A 16 -6.96 2.72 25.38
CA SER A 16 -6.53 3.29 24.12
C SER A 16 -7.74 3.30 23.19
N ALA A 17 -8.25 4.48 22.90
CA ALA A 17 -9.33 4.67 21.95
C ALA A 17 -8.83 4.13 20.60
N LYS A 18 -9.45 3.03 20.15
CA LYS A 18 -9.29 2.51 18.79
C LYS A 18 -9.60 3.66 17.82
N PRO A 19 -8.73 3.97 16.83
CA PRO A 19 -8.94 5.12 15.97
C PRO A 19 -10.27 4.94 15.21
N LYS A 20 -11.20 5.89 15.40
CA LYS A 20 -12.51 5.90 14.75
C LYS A 20 -12.41 5.92 13.22
N GLY A 21 -11.30 6.43 12.66
CA GLY A 21 -11.11 6.59 11.22
C GLY A 21 -10.95 5.30 10.40
N GLY A 22 -10.69 4.14 11.03
CA GLY A 22 -10.46 2.90 10.26
C GLY A 22 -11.72 2.32 9.61
N LYS A 23 -12.90 2.49 10.22
CA LYS A 23 -14.18 2.02 9.65
C LYS A 23 -14.71 2.98 8.60
N GLU A 24 -14.56 4.28 8.82
CA GLU A 24 -14.98 5.32 7.88
C GLU A 24 -14.14 5.26 6.60
N ALA A 25 -12.80 5.13 6.72
CA ALA A 25 -11.93 4.96 5.57
C ALA A 25 -12.25 3.68 4.76
N GLY A 26 -12.56 2.57 5.44
CA GLY A 26 -12.99 1.34 4.77
C GLY A 26 -14.27 1.52 3.95
N ASN A 27 -15.27 2.22 4.50
CA ASN A 27 -16.52 2.52 3.79
C ASN A 27 -16.29 3.42 2.57
N ILE A 28 -15.38 4.40 2.69
CA ILE A 28 -15.06 5.32 1.59
C ILE A 28 -14.31 4.61 0.47
N LEU A 29 -13.36 3.72 0.79
CA LEU A 29 -12.66 2.90 -0.21
C LEU A 29 -13.65 2.01 -0.98
N GLU A 30 -14.60 1.38 -0.29
CA GLU A 30 -15.65 0.59 -0.92
C GLU A 30 -16.51 1.47 -1.84
N GLN A 31 -16.91 2.67 -1.40
CA GLN A 31 -17.67 3.60 -2.22
C GLN A 31 -16.93 3.99 -3.51
N ILE A 32 -15.64 4.32 -3.42
CA ILE A 32 -14.82 4.67 -4.59
C ILE A 32 -14.71 3.48 -5.54
N HIS A 33 -14.49 2.27 -4.99
CA HIS A 33 -14.43 1.05 -5.79
C HIS A 33 -15.76 0.80 -6.54
N GLN A 34 -16.91 0.93 -5.88
CA GLN A 34 -18.21 0.79 -6.53
C GLN A 34 -18.46 1.84 -7.62
N LEU A 35 -18.02 3.08 -7.40
CA LEU A 35 -18.08 4.12 -8.43
C LEU A 35 -17.22 3.74 -9.65
N ALA A 36 -15.99 3.29 -9.44
CA ALA A 36 -15.11 2.85 -10.53
C ALA A 36 -15.67 1.63 -11.26
N TRP A 37 -16.18 0.63 -10.52
CA TRP A 37 -16.77 -0.59 -11.07
C TRP A 37 -18.00 -0.31 -11.94
N THR A 38 -18.82 0.67 -11.57
CA THR A 38 -20.00 1.09 -12.33
C THR A 38 -19.69 2.12 -13.44
N GLY A 39 -18.41 2.36 -13.74
CA GLY A 39 -17.98 3.28 -14.79
C GLY A 39 -18.06 4.78 -14.41
N GLN A 40 -18.41 5.12 -13.18
CA GLN A 40 -18.49 6.49 -12.68
C GLN A 40 -17.09 7.04 -12.31
N HIS A 41 -16.14 6.95 -13.24
CA HIS A 41 -14.72 7.25 -13.01
C HIS A 41 -14.47 8.70 -12.59
N VAL A 42 -15.20 9.68 -13.13
CA VAL A 42 -15.06 11.08 -12.73
C VAL A 42 -15.35 11.25 -11.23
N LYS A 43 -16.47 10.70 -10.76
CA LYS A 43 -16.85 10.77 -9.34
C LYS A 43 -15.86 10.00 -8.46
N ALA A 44 -15.38 8.84 -8.92
CA ALA A 44 -14.36 8.08 -8.19
C ALA A 44 -13.07 8.89 -8.02
N ILE A 45 -12.64 9.63 -9.05
CA ILE A 45 -11.48 10.53 -9.00
C ILE A 45 -11.71 11.67 -8.01
N ASP A 46 -12.87 12.32 -8.06
CA ASP A 46 -13.21 13.45 -7.19
C ASP A 46 -13.18 13.04 -5.72
N VAL A 47 -13.87 11.95 -5.37
CA VAL A 47 -13.92 11.44 -3.99
C VAL A 47 -12.51 11.02 -3.53
N ALA A 48 -11.77 10.24 -4.34
CA ALA A 48 -10.41 9.82 -3.97
C ALA A 48 -9.47 11.02 -3.78
N THR A 49 -9.61 12.07 -4.60
CA THR A 49 -8.80 13.29 -4.50
C THR A 49 -9.11 14.09 -3.25
N GLN A 50 -10.39 14.20 -2.89
CA GLN A 50 -10.81 14.82 -1.64
C GLN A 50 -10.21 14.08 -0.44
N GLU A 51 -10.27 12.75 -0.42
CA GLU A 51 -9.70 11.95 0.66
C GLU A 51 -8.17 12.08 0.74
N LEU A 52 -7.47 12.05 -0.41
CA LEU A 52 -6.02 12.23 -0.48
C LEU A 52 -5.55 13.62 -0.03
N SER A 53 -6.44 14.62 -0.04
CA SER A 53 -6.13 15.96 0.49
C SER A 53 -6.13 16.02 2.03
N MET A 54 -6.69 15.02 2.69
CA MET A 54 -6.74 14.97 4.15
C MET A 54 -5.36 14.71 4.74
N SER A 55 -4.99 15.46 5.78
CA SER A 55 -3.70 15.30 6.46
C SER A 55 -3.65 14.00 7.28
N ARG A 56 -2.49 13.32 7.28
CA ARG A 56 -2.16 12.15 8.12
C ARG A 56 -2.94 10.86 7.80
N LEU A 57 -3.13 10.55 6.52
CA LEU A 57 -3.64 9.24 6.10
C LEU A 57 -2.71 8.09 6.54
N GLN A 58 -3.29 6.96 6.90
CA GLN A 58 -2.54 5.72 7.06
C GLN A 58 -2.02 5.25 5.70
N ARG A 59 -0.79 4.73 5.66
CA ARG A 59 -0.12 4.31 4.42
C ARG A 59 -0.95 3.36 3.57
N ASP A 60 -1.63 2.40 4.18
CA ASP A 60 -2.44 1.41 3.46
C ASP A 60 -3.68 2.04 2.82
N ILE A 61 -4.26 3.04 3.49
CA ILE A 61 -5.40 3.81 2.97
C ILE A 61 -4.94 4.74 1.84
N GLU A 62 -3.85 5.48 2.04
CA GLU A 62 -3.24 6.32 1.01
C GLU A 62 -2.89 5.51 -0.24
N MET A 63 -2.31 4.31 -0.05
CA MET A 63 -2.02 3.38 -1.15
C MET A 63 -3.28 2.98 -1.91
N SER A 64 -4.34 2.59 -1.19
CA SER A 64 -5.60 2.13 -1.80
C SER A 64 -6.32 3.26 -2.55
N LEU A 65 -6.32 4.48 -2.01
CA LEU A 65 -6.90 5.66 -2.67
C LEU A 65 -6.15 6.00 -3.98
N LEU A 66 -4.82 6.00 -3.95
CA LEU A 66 -4.01 6.23 -5.15
C LEU A 66 -4.24 5.13 -6.20
N ASP A 67 -4.37 3.87 -5.77
CA ASP A 67 -4.61 2.73 -6.65
C ASP A 67 -5.95 2.86 -7.40
N LEU A 68 -7.03 3.11 -6.66
CA LEU A 68 -8.38 3.31 -7.21
C LEU A 68 -8.47 4.55 -8.11
N ARG A 69 -7.80 5.64 -7.74
CA ARG A 69 -7.75 6.85 -8.56
C ARG A 69 -6.97 6.62 -9.84
N ALA A 70 -5.82 5.95 -9.77
CA ALA A 70 -5.03 5.58 -10.95
C ALA A 70 -5.83 4.68 -11.90
N GLU A 71 -6.64 3.76 -11.38
CA GLU A 71 -7.54 2.94 -12.20
C GLU A 71 -8.54 3.76 -13.00
N SER A 72 -9.18 4.71 -12.33
CA SER A 72 -10.14 5.60 -12.97
C SER A 72 -9.45 6.52 -14.00
N TYR A 73 -8.23 7.00 -13.72
CA TYR A 73 -7.44 7.74 -14.70
C TYR A 73 -7.08 6.89 -15.93
N ILE A 74 -6.72 5.61 -15.75
CA ILE A 74 -6.47 4.70 -16.88
C ILE A 74 -7.74 4.53 -17.72
N ALA A 75 -8.89 4.33 -17.08
CA ALA A 75 -10.16 4.16 -17.77
C ALA A 75 -10.56 5.40 -18.60
N GLN A 76 -10.18 6.60 -18.13
CA GLN A 76 -10.39 7.86 -18.84
C GLN A 76 -9.30 8.21 -19.86
N GLY A 77 -8.27 7.37 -20.02
CA GLY A 77 -7.12 7.64 -20.90
C GLY A 77 -6.15 8.71 -20.36
N GLN A 78 -6.30 9.13 -19.10
CA GLN A 78 -5.45 10.12 -18.44
C GLN A 78 -4.17 9.47 -17.87
N LEU A 79 -3.37 8.88 -18.76
CA LEU A 79 -2.25 8.00 -18.38
C LEU A 79 -1.13 8.72 -17.62
N ASP A 80 -0.90 10.01 -17.89
CA ASP A 80 0.10 10.80 -17.17
C ASP A 80 -0.26 10.97 -15.68
N LEU A 81 -1.55 11.16 -15.38
CA LEU A 81 -2.05 11.26 -14.01
C LEU A 81 -1.99 9.89 -13.31
N ALA A 82 -2.36 8.81 -14.01
CA ALA A 82 -2.20 7.46 -13.49
C ALA A 82 -0.72 7.12 -13.18
N MET A 83 0.21 7.59 -14.02
CA MET A 83 1.65 7.42 -13.80
C MET A 83 2.14 8.19 -12.56
N GLN A 84 1.60 9.38 -12.31
CA GLN A 84 1.92 10.15 -11.09
C GLN A 84 1.48 9.40 -9.84
N ASP A 85 0.26 8.84 -9.84
CA ASP A 85 -0.25 8.04 -8.72
C ASP A 85 0.57 6.75 -8.52
N ALA A 86 0.90 6.03 -9.59
CA ALA A 86 1.77 4.85 -9.50
C ALA A 86 3.16 5.18 -8.93
N LYS A 87 3.74 6.33 -9.29
CA LYS A 87 5.01 6.81 -8.71
C LYS A 87 4.86 7.20 -7.25
N ALA A 88 3.73 7.78 -6.84
CA ALA A 88 3.44 8.09 -5.44
C ALA A 88 3.32 6.80 -4.61
N MET A 89 2.60 5.79 -5.11
CA MET A 89 2.52 4.45 -4.52
C MET A 89 3.91 3.84 -4.29
N MET A 90 4.82 3.96 -5.27
CA MET A 90 6.20 3.48 -5.12
C MET A 90 6.97 4.18 -4.01
N LYS A 91 6.76 5.50 -3.81
CA LYS A 91 7.37 6.25 -2.70
C LYS A 91 6.81 5.80 -1.35
N ILE A 92 5.49 5.60 -1.25
CA ILE A 92 4.84 5.04 -0.05
C ILE A 92 5.44 3.69 0.26
N ALA A 93 5.44 2.75 -0.69
CA ALA A 93 5.95 1.40 -0.49
C ALA A 93 7.40 1.38 0.06
N LYS A 94 8.27 2.25 -0.47
CA LYS A 94 9.67 2.37 -0.05
C LYS A 94 9.87 3.07 1.29
N GLY A 95 8.87 3.79 1.80
CA GLY A 95 8.98 4.57 3.03
C GLY A 95 9.58 5.96 2.84
N ASP A 96 9.59 6.47 1.62
CA ASP A 96 10.10 7.81 1.26
C ASP A 96 9.07 8.93 1.48
N THR A 97 8.01 8.69 2.27
CA THR A 97 6.92 9.68 2.42
C THR A 97 7.06 10.57 3.65
N ARG A 98 6.75 11.85 3.44
CA ARG A 98 6.79 12.93 4.44
C ARG A 98 5.72 12.80 5.54
N SER A 99 4.75 11.89 5.37
CA SER A 99 3.52 11.83 6.18
C SER A 99 3.65 10.95 7.44
N SER A 100 4.55 9.96 7.46
CA SER A 100 4.75 9.11 8.64
C SER A 100 5.93 9.60 9.49
N ASN A 101 5.67 9.97 10.75
CA ASN A 101 6.67 10.24 11.79
C ASN A 101 7.57 9.03 12.14
N THR A 102 7.47 7.94 11.38
CA THR A 102 8.21 6.70 11.57
C THR A 102 8.99 6.42 10.29
N ARG A 103 10.32 6.57 10.33
CA ARG A 103 11.19 6.01 9.29
C ARG A 103 11.02 4.50 9.33
N ILE A 104 10.43 3.91 8.29
CA ILE A 104 10.30 2.46 8.21
C ILE A 104 11.58 1.92 7.57
N SER A 105 12.32 1.11 8.31
CA SER A 105 13.63 0.57 7.90
C SER A 105 13.54 -0.47 6.78
N LYS A 106 12.34 -0.96 6.45
CA LYS A 106 12.13 -2.01 5.45
C LYS A 106 10.83 -1.77 4.65
N PRO A 107 10.85 -1.88 3.32
CA PRO A 107 9.64 -1.80 2.51
C PRO A 107 8.64 -2.89 2.90
N ASP A 108 7.35 -2.55 3.01
CA ASP A 108 6.29 -3.55 3.11
C ASP A 108 6.15 -4.22 1.74
N SER A 109 6.41 -5.54 1.69
CA SER A 109 6.38 -6.31 0.44
C SER A 109 5.00 -6.32 -0.21
N ARG A 110 3.91 -6.25 0.56
CA ARG A 110 2.54 -6.20 0.03
C ARG A 110 2.31 -4.89 -0.70
N LEU A 111 2.64 -3.77 -0.04
CA LEU A 111 2.54 -2.43 -0.60
C LEU A 111 3.45 -2.25 -1.82
N LEU A 112 4.66 -2.80 -1.79
CA LEU A 112 5.58 -2.79 -2.92
C LEU A 112 5.02 -3.56 -4.11
N THR A 113 4.44 -4.74 -3.88
CA THR A 113 3.82 -5.54 -4.95
C THR A 113 2.65 -4.79 -5.59
N GLN A 114 1.78 -4.19 -4.78
CA GLN A 114 0.64 -3.40 -5.28
C GLN A 114 1.11 -2.21 -6.14
N ALA A 115 2.09 -1.44 -5.66
CA ALA A 115 2.66 -0.32 -6.39
C ALA A 115 3.31 -0.75 -7.72
N LEU A 116 4.03 -1.88 -7.72
CA LEU A 116 4.66 -2.43 -8.93
C LEU A 116 3.64 -2.94 -9.94
N ASN A 117 2.55 -3.55 -9.49
CA ASN A 117 1.47 -3.99 -10.36
C ASN A 117 0.79 -2.80 -11.05
N ARG A 118 0.45 -1.74 -10.30
CA ARG A 118 -0.13 -0.53 -10.88
C ARG A 118 0.84 0.15 -11.86
N LEU A 119 2.11 0.26 -11.49
CA LEU A 119 3.14 0.82 -12.37
C LEU A 119 3.27 0.03 -13.68
N ALA A 120 3.32 -1.31 -13.60
CA ALA A 120 3.39 -2.16 -14.78
C ALA A 120 2.17 -1.95 -15.70
N LEU A 121 0.96 -1.89 -15.13
CA LEU A 121 -0.26 -1.66 -15.89
C LEU A 121 -0.24 -0.30 -16.61
N VAL A 122 0.16 0.78 -15.93
CA VAL A 122 0.26 2.10 -16.57
C VAL A 122 1.32 2.08 -17.67
N GLN A 123 2.50 1.48 -17.42
CA GLN A 123 3.56 1.36 -18.41
C GLN A 123 3.09 0.64 -19.69
N MET A 124 2.33 -0.46 -19.54
CA MET A 124 1.69 -1.15 -20.68
C MET A 124 0.80 -0.21 -21.48
N ARG A 125 -0.05 0.56 -20.80
CA ARG A 125 -1.00 1.50 -21.44
C ARG A 125 -0.30 2.68 -22.11
N THR A 126 0.84 3.10 -21.60
CA THR A 126 1.67 4.17 -22.21
C THR A 126 2.61 3.68 -23.32
N GLY A 127 2.69 2.37 -23.57
CA GLY A 127 3.60 1.78 -24.57
C GLY A 127 5.02 1.47 -24.08
N ASP A 128 5.36 1.73 -22.81
CA ASP A 128 6.63 1.33 -22.19
C ASP A 128 6.62 -0.16 -21.79
N LEU A 129 6.58 -1.03 -22.79
CA LEU A 129 6.48 -2.48 -22.57
C LEU A 129 7.71 -3.04 -21.84
N ASN A 130 8.89 -2.51 -22.12
CA ASN A 130 10.14 -2.91 -21.45
C ASN A 130 10.11 -2.54 -19.97
N GLY A 131 9.63 -1.35 -19.64
CA GLY A 131 9.43 -0.93 -18.25
C GLY A 131 8.36 -1.78 -17.57
N ALA A 132 7.24 -2.06 -18.24
CA ALA A 132 6.17 -2.88 -17.70
C ALA A 132 6.64 -4.28 -17.28
N VAL A 133 7.39 -4.98 -18.16
CA VAL A 133 7.96 -6.30 -17.86
C VAL A 133 8.87 -6.22 -16.63
N LYS A 134 9.76 -5.23 -16.57
CA LYS A 134 10.65 -5.03 -15.40
C LYS A 134 9.87 -4.82 -14.11
N SER A 135 8.80 -4.04 -14.14
CA SER A 135 7.95 -3.77 -12.98
C SER A 135 7.20 -5.03 -12.54
N ALA A 136 6.61 -5.78 -13.48
CA ALA A 136 5.90 -7.03 -13.20
C ALA A 136 6.84 -8.11 -12.63
N THR A 137 8.04 -8.29 -13.19
CA THR A 137 9.04 -9.23 -12.64
C THR A 137 9.43 -8.86 -11.21
N LYS A 138 9.61 -7.57 -10.92
CA LYS A 138 9.88 -7.10 -9.56
C LYS A 138 8.71 -7.40 -8.61
N ALA A 139 7.46 -7.30 -9.07
CA ALA A 139 6.29 -7.59 -8.26
C ALA A 139 6.27 -9.07 -7.84
N VAL A 140 6.51 -9.98 -8.79
CA VAL A 140 6.61 -11.43 -8.51
C VAL A 140 7.73 -11.71 -7.51
N ASN A 141 8.91 -11.10 -7.68
CA ASN A 141 10.03 -11.27 -6.77
C ASN A 141 9.77 -10.69 -5.37
N ALA A 142 9.00 -9.61 -5.26
CA ALA A 142 8.62 -9.02 -3.97
C ALA A 142 7.73 -9.96 -3.15
N VAL A 143 6.90 -10.78 -3.81
CA VAL A 143 6.11 -11.86 -3.16
C VAL A 143 6.99 -13.10 -2.91
N GLY A 144 7.84 -13.45 -3.88
CA GLY A 144 8.72 -14.64 -3.85
C GLY A 144 9.90 -14.59 -2.89
N ALA A 145 10.33 -13.40 -2.45
CA ALA A 145 11.36 -13.22 -1.42
C ALA A 145 10.99 -13.83 -0.06
N ARG A 146 9.76 -14.36 0.09
CA ARG A 146 9.31 -15.13 1.24
C ARG A 146 9.57 -16.65 1.15
N SER A 147 10.11 -17.17 0.03
CA SER A 147 10.68 -18.53 -0.06
C SER A 147 11.35 -18.82 -1.40
N PRO A 148 12.67 -19.08 -1.43
CA PRO A 148 13.16 -20.27 -2.07
C PRO A 148 13.18 -21.37 -1.01
N ARG A 149 12.23 -22.30 -1.07
CA ARG A 149 12.43 -23.60 -0.43
C ARG A 149 13.61 -24.22 -1.17
N ARG A 150 14.80 -24.03 -0.62
CA ARG A 150 16.07 -24.54 -1.15
C ARG A 150 15.97 -26.07 -1.08
N THR A 151 15.45 -26.70 -2.12
CA THR A 151 15.59 -28.15 -2.29
C THR A 151 17.03 -28.38 -2.69
N THR A 152 17.93 -28.42 -1.70
CA THR A 152 19.25 -29.02 -1.89
C THR A 152 19.01 -30.52 -2.09
N ASN A 153 18.75 -30.94 -3.32
CA ASN A 153 18.92 -32.33 -3.70
C ASN A 153 20.43 -32.57 -3.86
N LYS A 154 21.12 -32.69 -2.73
CA LYS A 154 22.53 -33.07 -2.66
C LYS A 154 22.55 -34.53 -2.23
N GLY A 155 22.50 -35.45 -3.19
CA GLY A 155 22.50 -36.88 -2.90
C GLY A 155 22.04 -37.76 -4.05
N ARG A 156 22.63 -37.62 -5.24
CA ARG A 156 22.57 -38.65 -6.29
C ARG A 156 23.83 -38.66 -7.16
N ASP A 157 25.01 -38.60 -6.56
CA ASP A 157 26.26 -38.95 -7.24
C ASP A 157 27.00 -39.93 -6.32
N ASN A 158 26.64 -41.20 -6.42
CA ASN A 158 27.44 -42.35 -5.99
C ASN A 158 26.80 -43.61 -6.58
N LEU A 159 26.94 -43.77 -7.90
CA LEU A 159 26.75 -45.03 -8.61
C LEU A 159 27.68 -45.00 -9.82
N ALA A 160 28.86 -45.61 -9.66
CA ALA A 160 29.49 -46.53 -10.62
C ALA A 160 30.95 -46.80 -10.23
N PRO A 161 31.56 -47.90 -10.72
CA PRO A 161 30.96 -49.18 -11.12
C PRO A 161 31.10 -50.27 -10.03
#